data_AF-A0A4S9EBH1-F1
#
_entry.id   AF-A0A4S9EBH1-F1
#
_cell.length_a   1.000
_cell.length_b   1.000
_cell.length_c   1.000
_cell.angle_alpha   90.00
_cell.angle_beta   90.00
_cell.angle_gamma   90.00
#
_symmetry.space_group_name_H-M   'P 1'
#
loop_
_entity.id
_entity.type
_entity.pdbx_description
1 polymer ?
#
loop_
_entity_poly.entity_id
_entity_poly.type
_entity_poly.pdbx_seq_one_letter_code
_entity_poly.pdbx_strand_id
1 'polypeptide(L)'
;MTNFTPNFRPWKSCDPEHLFDAPIVTYVDEERKGIAANIETQARGVSILFIWTDCDREGEHIGSEIRDVALSTNARLRQPGKINFVPEPYWAIKVTHIKEDITVNFRWSRINLFDRMAVIILFERCLTAKYAKVIKVQTKPASKWKPLPLTTVELQKMGSRFLRMDSQRVMKIAEDLYTKGWISYPRTETDQFDKGMDLRALVQKQTQSPIWGPFAQKYHSHAQLVKRVLTICSLVNGGFNQPRQGRNNDKAHPPIHPVNFVLPSALGGQDERKVYEFVVRRFLACCSEDAKGSRDEVSILYGSEIFNASGLSVLARNYLDVYPYDKWTSTQQLPQFQVGETFEPTEARMTEGKTSPPGFLTEPDLIALMDANGIGTDATMAEHIAKIKEREYVMTRPKAQRAPAEEGDEREEGEAPAVESDDERGGGRGRGRGRGRGRGARGGRGGGAGGRGGGQQGGVQEFIPTTLGVALVKGYEDMGFEMNLSKPFLRKEGLSLMAG
;
A
#
# COMPACT_ATOMS: atom_id res chain seq x y z
N MET A 1 -25.67 19.18 3.85
CA MET A 1 -25.79 18.19 2.75
C MET A 1 -27.24 18.06 2.32
N THR A 2 -27.48 17.71 1.07
CA THR A 2 -28.60 18.28 0.29
C THR A 2 -29.23 17.26 -0.67
N ASN A 3 -30.56 17.20 -0.77
CA ASN A 3 -31.29 16.42 -1.79
C ASN A 3 -32.56 17.17 -2.25
N PHE A 4 -32.90 17.07 -3.54
CA PHE A 4 -34.03 17.76 -4.15
C PHE A 4 -35.39 17.25 -3.65
N THR A 5 -36.34 18.19 -3.58
CA THR A 5 -37.77 17.88 -3.39
C THR A 5 -38.32 16.97 -4.51
N PRO A 6 -39.37 16.17 -4.24
CA PRO A 6 -39.81 15.09 -5.14
C PRO A 6 -40.09 15.49 -6.59
N ASN A 7 -40.52 16.73 -6.81
CA ASN A 7 -40.92 17.25 -8.12
C ASN A 7 -39.73 17.43 -9.09
N PHE A 8 -38.50 17.50 -8.58
CA PHE A 8 -37.27 17.75 -9.33
C PHE A 8 -36.39 16.49 -9.48
N ARG A 9 -36.89 15.32 -9.06
CA ARG A 9 -36.15 14.03 -9.14
C ARG A 9 -36.22 13.34 -10.50
N PRO A 10 -37.31 13.40 -11.28
CA PRO A 10 -37.34 12.81 -12.62
C PRO A 10 -36.52 13.62 -13.64
N TRP A 11 -35.66 12.96 -14.42
CA TRP A 11 -34.77 13.56 -15.44
C TRP A 11 -35.42 14.42 -16.54
N LYS A 12 -36.75 14.47 -16.62
CA LYS A 12 -37.53 15.30 -17.56
C LYS A 12 -38.54 16.22 -16.88
N SER A 13 -38.50 16.33 -15.55
CA SER A 13 -39.47 17.13 -14.77
C SER A 13 -39.15 18.61 -14.77
N CYS A 14 -37.90 18.98 -15.01
CA CYS A 14 -37.43 20.35 -15.11
C CYS A 14 -36.22 20.42 -16.07
N ASP A 15 -35.83 21.64 -16.44
CA ASP A 15 -34.51 21.88 -17.03
C ASP A 15 -33.41 21.56 -15.99
N PRO A 16 -32.25 21.00 -16.36
CA PRO A 16 -31.10 20.89 -15.46
C PRO A 16 -30.70 22.22 -14.81
N GLU A 17 -30.92 23.38 -15.45
CA GLU A 17 -30.69 24.70 -14.84
C GLU A 17 -31.66 24.96 -13.66
N HIS A 18 -32.91 24.48 -13.74
CA HIS A 18 -33.86 24.54 -12.62
C HIS A 18 -33.50 23.59 -11.47
N LEU A 19 -32.55 22.67 -11.62
CA LEU A 19 -32.01 21.89 -10.50
C LEU A 19 -31.10 22.72 -9.58
N PHE A 20 -30.64 23.90 -10.00
CA PHE A 20 -29.88 24.79 -9.13
C PHE A 20 -30.79 25.52 -8.12
N ASP A 21 -32.00 25.91 -8.55
CA ASP A 21 -33.01 26.58 -7.71
C ASP A 21 -34.07 25.60 -7.12
N ALA A 22 -34.09 24.35 -7.56
CA ALA A 22 -34.95 23.30 -7.03
C ALA A 22 -34.83 23.23 -5.50
N PRO A 23 -35.92 23.20 -4.69
CA PRO A 23 -35.77 23.25 -3.25
C PRO A 23 -34.94 22.08 -2.71
N ILE A 24 -33.81 22.44 -2.08
CA ILE A 24 -32.83 21.60 -1.41
C ILE A 24 -32.64 22.12 0.03
N VAL A 25 -32.16 21.28 0.95
CA VAL A 25 -31.92 21.63 2.37
C VAL A 25 -30.61 20.98 2.83
N THR A 26 -29.52 21.63 3.28
CA THR A 26 -29.08 23.06 3.41
C THR A 26 -27.52 23.09 3.50
N TYR A 27 -26.76 24.22 3.56
CA TYR A 27 -27.06 25.67 3.68
C TYR A 27 -26.18 26.60 2.78
N VAL A 28 -25.37 27.55 3.30
CA VAL A 28 -24.92 28.86 2.72
C VAL A 28 -23.47 29.21 3.23
N ASP A 29 -22.59 30.02 2.60
CA ASP A 29 -22.44 31.52 2.68
C ASP A 29 -21.31 32.14 1.78
N GLU A 30 -21.13 33.48 1.74
CA GLU A 30 -20.62 34.23 0.55
C GLU A 30 -19.87 35.60 0.82
N GLU A 31 -18.52 35.66 0.92
CA GLU A 31 -17.82 36.93 1.34
C GLU A 31 -16.50 37.37 0.63
N ARG A 32 -15.99 36.70 -0.41
CA ARG A 32 -14.57 36.89 -0.88
C ARG A 32 -14.34 37.69 -2.19
N LYS A 33 -15.34 38.38 -2.73
CA LYS A 33 -15.35 38.89 -4.13
C LYS A 33 -14.31 39.96 -4.50
N GLY A 34 -13.72 40.69 -3.54
CA GLY A 34 -12.82 41.82 -3.82
C GLY A 34 -11.41 41.45 -4.31
N ILE A 35 -10.87 40.31 -3.86
CA ILE A 35 -9.48 39.90 -4.16
C ILE A 35 -9.35 39.36 -5.59
N ALA A 36 -10.40 38.68 -6.08
CA ALA A 36 -10.43 38.06 -7.40
C ALA A 36 -10.22 39.09 -8.54
N ALA A 37 -10.94 40.20 -8.53
CA ALA A 37 -10.87 41.25 -9.56
C ALA A 37 -9.44 41.83 -9.77
N ASN A 38 -8.61 41.86 -8.73
CA ASN A 38 -7.21 42.28 -8.85
C ASN A 38 -6.37 41.24 -9.60
N ILE A 39 -6.55 39.95 -9.28
CA ILE A 39 -5.82 38.84 -9.89
C ILE A 39 -6.17 38.72 -11.37
N GLU A 40 -7.45 38.82 -11.75
CA GLU A 40 -7.90 38.87 -13.15
C GLU A 40 -7.20 39.96 -13.96
N THR A 41 -7.07 41.15 -13.37
CA THR A 41 -6.47 42.32 -14.01
C THR A 41 -4.98 42.09 -14.31
N GLN A 42 -4.22 41.56 -13.34
CA GLN A 42 -2.79 41.30 -13.51
C GLN A 42 -2.51 40.08 -14.41
N ALA A 43 -3.37 39.06 -14.39
CA ALA A 43 -3.18 37.82 -15.13
C ALA A 43 -3.15 38.00 -16.67
N ARG A 44 -3.80 39.05 -17.20
CA ARG A 44 -3.93 39.31 -18.65
C ARG A 44 -2.61 39.40 -19.42
N GLY A 45 -1.55 39.91 -18.78
CA GLY A 45 -0.28 40.22 -19.44
C GLY A 45 0.84 39.18 -19.28
N VAL A 46 0.66 38.17 -18.43
CA VAL A 46 1.75 37.26 -18.01
C VAL A 46 1.79 35.96 -18.81
N SER A 47 2.98 35.36 -18.93
CA SER A 47 3.21 34.05 -19.56
C SER A 47 3.33 32.91 -18.56
N ILE A 48 3.65 33.20 -17.29
CA ILE A 48 3.84 32.24 -16.20
C ILE A 48 3.20 32.84 -14.93
N LEU A 49 2.54 31.99 -14.15
CA LEU A 49 2.04 32.33 -12.81
C LEU A 49 2.82 31.52 -11.77
N PHE A 50 3.45 32.20 -10.81
CA PHE A 50 4.06 31.56 -9.64
C PHE A 50 3.15 31.76 -8.43
N ILE A 51 2.83 30.66 -7.75
CA ILE A 51 2.08 30.65 -6.50
C ILE A 51 3.09 30.64 -5.34
N TRP A 52 3.04 31.68 -4.51
CA TRP A 52 3.92 31.90 -3.35
C TRP A 52 3.09 32.09 -2.06
N THR A 53 2.08 31.23 -1.90
CA THR A 53 1.36 31.06 -0.64
C THR A 53 2.20 30.24 0.34
N ASP A 54 1.85 30.27 1.63
CA ASP A 54 2.53 29.45 2.64
C ASP A 54 2.44 27.96 2.31
N CYS A 55 3.48 27.19 2.68
CA CYS A 55 3.62 25.78 2.33
C CYS A 55 2.80 24.85 3.26
N ASP A 56 1.51 25.14 3.40
CA ASP A 56 0.54 24.34 4.14
C ASP A 56 -0.79 24.17 3.38
N ARG A 57 -1.75 23.51 4.03
CA ARG A 57 -3.05 23.15 3.46
C ARG A 57 -3.89 24.37 3.08
N GLU A 58 -3.80 25.46 3.83
CA GLU A 58 -4.59 26.68 3.58
C GLU A 58 -3.93 27.53 2.49
N GLY A 59 -2.59 27.58 2.49
CA GLY A 59 -1.83 28.16 1.39
C GLY A 59 -2.07 27.47 0.05
N GLU A 60 -2.02 26.13 -0.03
CA GLU A 60 -2.33 25.39 -1.27
C GLU A 60 -3.76 25.62 -1.79
N HIS A 61 -4.72 25.87 -0.89
CA HIS A 61 -6.10 26.21 -1.23
C HIS A 61 -6.17 27.61 -1.86
N ILE A 62 -5.64 28.62 -1.17
CA ILE A 62 -5.57 30.01 -1.65
C ILE A 62 -4.79 30.07 -2.99
N GLY A 63 -3.72 29.29 -3.12
CA GLY A 63 -2.94 29.17 -4.35
C GLY A 63 -3.73 28.58 -5.52
N SER A 64 -4.65 27.66 -5.25
CA SER A 64 -5.59 27.14 -6.25
C SER A 64 -6.62 28.19 -6.67
N GLU A 65 -7.21 28.92 -5.71
CA GLU A 65 -8.15 30.03 -5.98
C GLU A 65 -7.50 31.11 -6.85
N ILE A 66 -6.28 31.56 -6.50
CA ILE A 66 -5.51 32.56 -7.27
C ILE A 66 -5.25 32.06 -8.70
N ARG A 67 -4.86 30.79 -8.85
CA ARG A 67 -4.64 30.18 -10.17
C ARG A 67 -5.91 30.17 -11.02
N ASP A 68 -7.03 29.76 -10.45
CA ASP A 68 -8.28 29.58 -11.20
C ASP A 68 -8.90 30.94 -11.59
N VAL A 69 -8.78 31.96 -10.74
CA VAL A 69 -9.10 33.35 -11.08
C VAL A 69 -8.19 33.88 -12.19
N ALA A 70 -6.88 33.62 -12.16
CA ALA A 70 -5.96 34.04 -13.24
C ALA A 70 -6.27 33.32 -14.58
N LEU A 71 -6.63 32.03 -14.52
CA LEU A 71 -7.00 31.20 -15.68
C LEU A 71 -8.29 31.65 -16.37
N SER A 72 -9.22 32.28 -15.64
CA SER A 72 -10.46 32.84 -16.20
C SER A 72 -10.17 33.88 -17.29
N THR A 73 -9.11 34.67 -17.09
CA THR A 73 -8.82 35.87 -17.87
C THR A 73 -7.64 35.69 -18.82
N ASN A 74 -6.74 34.74 -18.54
CA ASN A 74 -5.64 34.37 -19.42
C ASN A 74 -5.61 32.87 -19.69
N ALA A 75 -6.36 32.46 -20.71
CA ALA A 75 -6.45 31.06 -21.13
C ALA A 75 -5.13 30.43 -21.61
N ARG A 76 -4.05 31.20 -21.83
CA ARG A 76 -2.72 30.62 -22.16
C ARG A 76 -2.08 29.93 -20.95
N LEU A 77 -2.51 30.29 -19.74
CA LEU A 77 -2.16 29.57 -18.51
C LEU A 77 -2.89 28.20 -18.44
N ARG A 78 -3.94 27.95 -19.26
CA ARG A 78 -4.67 26.67 -19.31
C ARG A 78 -3.90 25.55 -20.03
N GLN A 79 -2.71 25.21 -19.55
CA GLN A 79 -2.14 23.88 -19.81
C GLN A 79 -2.03 23.00 -18.54
N PRO A 80 -3.14 22.78 -17.79
CA PRO A 80 -3.17 21.69 -16.84
C PRO A 80 -3.20 20.35 -17.60
N GLY A 81 -2.09 19.61 -17.50
CA GLY A 81 -2.20 18.18 -17.25
C GLY A 81 -2.80 17.29 -18.34
N LYS A 82 -2.44 17.48 -19.61
CA LYS A 82 -1.97 16.26 -20.31
C LYS A 82 -0.75 15.80 -19.52
N ILE A 83 -0.81 14.66 -18.84
CA ILE A 83 0.41 13.94 -18.46
C ILE A 83 0.99 13.33 -19.75
N ASN A 84 1.41 14.21 -20.66
CA ASN A 84 2.47 13.93 -21.60
C ASN A 84 3.72 13.79 -20.74
N PHE A 85 3.87 12.61 -20.13
CA PHE A 85 5.11 12.22 -19.53
C PHE A 85 6.19 12.34 -20.61
N VAL A 86 7.08 13.32 -20.46
CA VAL A 86 8.24 13.49 -21.33
C VAL A 86 9.35 12.64 -20.71
N PRO A 87 9.85 11.58 -21.39
CA PRO A 87 10.97 10.80 -20.87
C PRO A 87 12.22 11.66 -20.80
N GLU A 88 12.68 11.95 -19.60
CA GLU A 88 13.90 12.70 -19.34
C GLU A 88 15.08 11.73 -19.27
N PRO A 89 16.18 11.98 -20.01
CA PRO A 89 17.38 11.18 -19.90
C PRO A 89 18.10 11.47 -18.57
N TYR A 90 18.67 10.42 -17.99
CA TYR A 90 19.52 10.51 -16.82
C TYR A 90 20.79 9.68 -17.02
N TRP A 91 21.85 10.05 -16.32
CA TRP A 91 23.13 9.35 -16.36
C TRP A 91 23.55 8.92 -14.95
N ALA A 92 24.18 7.76 -14.86
CA ALA A 92 24.68 7.18 -13.62
C ALA A 92 26.07 6.59 -13.83
N ILE A 93 26.87 6.50 -12.76
CA ILE A 93 28.16 5.82 -12.78
C ILE A 93 27.96 4.42 -12.16
N LYS A 94 28.30 3.36 -12.91
CA LYS A 94 28.36 1.98 -12.40
C LYS A 94 29.82 1.61 -12.15
N VAL A 95 30.10 1.03 -10.99
CA VAL A 95 31.42 0.54 -10.59
C VAL A 95 31.29 -0.92 -10.17
N THR A 96 32.14 -1.78 -10.71
CA THR A 96 32.23 -3.20 -10.34
C THR A 96 33.66 -3.58 -9.97
N HIS A 97 33.80 -4.55 -9.08
CA HIS A 97 35.11 -5.10 -8.73
C HIS A 97 34.98 -6.60 -8.44
N ILE A 98 35.86 -7.40 -9.03
CA ILE A 98 35.96 -8.84 -8.78
C ILE A 98 37.01 -9.06 -7.70
N LYS A 99 36.61 -9.68 -6.59
CA LYS A 99 37.49 -10.08 -5.49
C LYS A 99 37.08 -11.46 -5.01
N GLU A 100 38.04 -12.38 -4.87
CA GLU A 100 37.78 -13.77 -4.48
C GLU A 100 36.74 -14.47 -5.38
N ASP A 101 36.83 -14.24 -6.70
CA ASP A 101 35.88 -14.66 -7.75
C ASP A 101 34.43 -14.15 -7.58
N ILE A 102 34.18 -13.23 -6.64
CA ILE A 102 32.89 -12.59 -6.40
C ILE A 102 32.84 -11.22 -7.07
N THR A 103 31.90 -11.02 -7.99
CA THR A 103 31.66 -9.71 -8.64
C THR A 103 30.83 -8.80 -7.73
N VAL A 104 31.44 -7.78 -7.16
CA VAL A 104 30.78 -6.79 -6.30
C VAL A 104 30.30 -5.60 -7.13
N ASN A 105 29.00 -5.31 -7.09
CA ASN A 105 28.39 -4.15 -7.74
C ASN A 105 28.25 -3.00 -6.74
N PHE A 106 29.00 -1.91 -6.95
CA PHE A 106 28.94 -0.71 -6.11
C PHE A 106 27.99 0.33 -6.72
N ARG A 107 26.88 0.59 -6.02
CA ARG A 107 25.85 1.57 -6.41
C ARG A 107 26.29 2.99 -6.04
N TRP A 108 26.25 3.92 -7.00
CA TRP A 108 26.62 5.32 -6.78
C TRP A 108 25.68 6.02 -5.78
N SER A 109 26.24 6.74 -4.80
CA SER A 109 25.45 7.41 -3.74
C SER A 109 24.49 8.49 -4.25
N ARG A 110 24.76 9.06 -5.44
CA ARG A 110 23.83 10.02 -6.08
C ARG A 110 22.71 9.35 -6.86
N ILE A 111 22.73 8.02 -7.01
CA ILE A 111 21.81 7.22 -7.83
C ILE A 111 21.95 7.53 -9.33
N ASN A 112 21.53 8.72 -9.77
CA ASN A 112 21.65 9.24 -11.14
C ASN A 112 21.53 10.78 -11.13
N LEU A 113 21.95 11.44 -12.21
CA LEU A 113 21.75 12.88 -12.44
C LEU A 113 21.19 13.13 -13.84
N PHE A 114 20.45 14.23 -13.99
CA PHE A 114 19.82 14.66 -15.25
C PHE A 114 20.69 15.61 -16.10
N ASP A 115 21.93 15.87 -15.68
CA ASP A 115 22.92 16.63 -16.45
C ASP A 115 24.09 15.73 -16.85
N ARG A 116 24.25 15.51 -18.15
CA ARG A 116 25.31 14.66 -18.72
C ARG A 116 26.71 15.22 -18.49
N MET A 117 26.90 16.53 -18.56
CA MET A 117 28.22 17.15 -18.39
C MET A 117 28.68 17.05 -16.93
N ALA A 118 27.76 17.23 -15.98
CA ALA A 118 28.03 17.00 -14.56
C ALA A 118 28.48 15.56 -14.30
N VAL A 119 27.80 14.55 -14.85
CA VAL A 119 28.21 13.14 -14.67
C VAL A 119 29.57 12.86 -15.34
N ILE A 120 29.85 13.43 -16.52
CA ILE A 120 31.15 13.29 -17.18
C ILE A 120 32.29 13.85 -16.31
N ILE A 121 32.13 15.06 -15.76
CA ILE A 121 33.15 15.69 -14.89
C ILE A 121 33.39 14.87 -13.62
N LEU A 122 32.33 14.32 -13.02
CA LEU A 122 32.45 13.46 -11.83
C LEU A 122 33.11 12.11 -12.18
N PHE A 123 32.77 11.52 -13.31
CA PHE A 123 33.35 10.26 -13.78
C PHE A 123 34.82 10.40 -14.19
N GLU A 124 35.20 11.51 -14.84
CA GLU A 124 36.60 11.81 -15.16
C GLU A 124 37.46 11.86 -13.89
N ARG A 125 36.98 12.52 -12.82
CA ARG A 125 37.66 12.54 -11.51
C ARG A 125 37.83 11.15 -10.90
N CYS A 126 36.87 10.25 -11.09
CA CYS A 126 37.00 8.86 -10.69
C CYS A 126 38.13 8.18 -11.47
N LEU A 127 38.13 8.29 -12.81
CA LEU A 127 39.16 7.70 -13.66
C LEU A 127 40.57 8.26 -13.36
N THR A 128 40.72 9.57 -13.15
CA THR A 128 42.00 10.20 -12.76
C THR A 128 42.52 9.69 -11.42
N ALA A 129 41.64 9.40 -10.45
CA ALA A 129 42.06 8.86 -9.16
C ALA A 129 42.61 7.43 -9.25
N LYS A 130 42.23 6.68 -10.30
CA LYS A 130 42.60 5.29 -10.63
C LYS A 130 42.18 4.25 -9.59
N TYR A 131 42.50 4.45 -8.32
CA TYR A 131 42.19 3.55 -7.21
C TYR A 131 40.97 4.05 -6.43
N ALA A 132 40.05 3.14 -6.12
CA ALA A 132 39.02 3.34 -5.10
C ALA A 132 39.58 2.98 -3.73
N LYS A 133 39.17 3.70 -2.69
CA LYS A 133 39.51 3.44 -1.29
C LYS A 133 38.29 3.01 -0.50
N VAL A 134 38.37 1.91 0.23
CA VAL A 134 37.34 1.50 1.19
C VAL A 134 37.31 2.48 2.36
N ILE A 135 36.23 3.23 2.49
CA ILE A 135 36.03 4.23 3.56
C ILE A 135 35.15 3.71 4.70
N LYS A 136 34.36 2.66 4.46
CA LYS A 136 33.48 2.04 5.45
C LYS A 136 33.32 0.55 5.17
N VAL A 137 33.40 -0.24 6.23
CA VAL A 137 32.95 -1.64 6.27
C VAL A 137 32.14 -1.78 7.55
N GLN A 138 30.90 -2.25 7.46
CA GLN A 138 30.02 -2.38 8.62
C GLN A 138 29.04 -3.54 8.45
N THR A 139 28.99 -4.41 9.45
CA THR A 139 27.93 -5.41 9.62
C THR A 139 26.88 -4.88 10.59
N LYS A 140 25.60 -4.95 10.23
CA LYS A 140 24.47 -4.56 11.09
C LYS A 140 23.45 -5.71 11.20
N PRO A 141 22.81 -5.89 12.36
CA PRO A 141 21.60 -6.70 12.45
C PRO A 141 20.54 -6.16 11.48
N ALA A 142 19.90 -7.06 10.74
CA ALA A 142 18.78 -6.77 9.86
C ALA A 142 17.55 -7.55 10.34
N SER A 143 16.35 -6.99 10.15
CA SER A 143 15.11 -7.70 10.42
C SER A 143 14.08 -7.32 9.38
N LYS A 144 13.30 -8.30 8.90
CA LYS A 144 12.06 -8.04 8.18
C LYS A 144 10.91 -8.33 9.11
N TRP A 145 10.13 -7.30 9.42
CA TRP A 145 9.06 -7.39 10.39
C TRP A 145 7.96 -8.34 9.96
N LYS A 146 7.41 -9.09 10.93
CA LYS A 146 6.21 -9.87 10.71
C LYS A 146 5.02 -8.95 10.36
N PRO A 147 4.04 -9.43 9.58
CA PRO A 147 2.88 -8.62 9.21
C PRO A 147 2.05 -8.15 10.41
N LEU A 148 1.36 -7.01 10.24
CA LEU A 148 0.29 -6.58 11.14
C LEU A 148 -0.94 -7.49 11.02
N PRO A 149 -1.78 -7.57 12.07
CA PRO A 149 -3.11 -8.18 12.02
C PRO A 149 -3.92 -7.73 10.80
N LEU A 150 -4.78 -8.62 10.31
CA LEU A 150 -5.42 -8.44 9.01
C LEU A 150 -6.66 -7.56 9.10
N THR A 151 -6.64 -6.42 8.42
CA THR A 151 -7.82 -5.56 8.19
C THR A 151 -8.52 -5.93 6.89
N THR A 152 -9.70 -5.36 6.67
CA THR A 152 -10.44 -5.51 5.40
C THR A 152 -9.70 -4.93 4.20
N VAL A 153 -9.08 -3.75 4.36
CA VAL A 153 -8.30 -3.08 3.29
C VAL A 153 -7.12 -3.97 2.88
N GLU A 154 -6.38 -4.51 3.86
CA GLU A 154 -5.27 -5.42 3.60
C GLU A 154 -5.72 -6.74 2.98
N LEU A 155 -6.86 -7.31 3.41
CA LEU A 155 -7.42 -8.51 2.78
C LEU A 155 -7.77 -8.27 1.30
N GLN A 156 -8.36 -7.13 0.96
CA GLN A 156 -8.69 -6.79 -0.44
C GLN A 156 -7.41 -6.58 -1.28
N LYS A 157 -6.45 -5.77 -0.81
CA LYS A 157 -5.16 -5.53 -1.49
C LYS A 157 -4.40 -6.83 -1.73
N MET A 158 -4.25 -7.66 -0.70
CA MET A 158 -3.44 -8.88 -0.78
C MET A 158 -4.18 -10.02 -1.49
N GLY A 159 -5.50 -10.07 -1.40
CA GLY A 159 -6.34 -10.97 -2.20
C GLY A 159 -6.18 -10.73 -3.70
N SER A 160 -6.16 -9.48 -4.14
CA SER A 160 -5.85 -9.14 -5.53
C SER A 160 -4.38 -9.38 -5.88
N ARG A 161 -3.43 -8.85 -5.09
CA ARG A 161 -1.98 -8.99 -5.35
C ARG A 161 -1.54 -10.45 -5.46
N PHE A 162 -1.96 -11.32 -4.53
CA PHE A 162 -1.43 -12.69 -4.41
C PHE A 162 -2.42 -13.79 -4.82
N LEU A 163 -3.70 -13.69 -4.46
CA LEU A 163 -4.69 -14.73 -4.78
C LEU A 163 -5.28 -14.58 -6.19
N ARG A 164 -5.03 -13.42 -6.82
CA ARG A 164 -5.46 -13.04 -8.19
C ARG A 164 -6.98 -12.96 -8.33
N MET A 165 -7.64 -12.45 -7.29
CA MET A 165 -9.09 -12.23 -7.22
C MET A 165 -9.37 -10.73 -7.06
N ASP A 166 -10.40 -10.22 -7.72
CA ASP A 166 -10.89 -8.86 -7.44
C ASP A 166 -11.40 -8.73 -5.99
N SER A 167 -11.42 -7.49 -5.48
CA SER A 167 -11.79 -7.17 -4.10
C SER A 167 -13.21 -7.63 -3.76
N GLN A 168 -14.17 -7.49 -4.69
CA GLN A 168 -15.55 -7.92 -4.48
C GLN A 168 -15.66 -9.43 -4.32
N ARG A 169 -14.94 -10.21 -5.14
CA ARG A 169 -14.84 -11.67 -5.04
C ARG A 169 -14.21 -12.11 -3.72
N VAL A 170 -13.13 -11.46 -3.29
CA VAL A 170 -12.46 -11.74 -2.01
C VAL A 170 -13.41 -11.48 -0.84
N MET A 171 -14.08 -10.32 -0.83
CA MET A 171 -15.01 -9.95 0.25
C MET A 171 -16.20 -10.89 0.34
N LYS A 172 -16.81 -11.25 -0.79
CA LYS A 172 -17.91 -12.23 -0.83
C LYS A 172 -17.50 -13.58 -0.23
N ILE A 173 -16.31 -14.08 -0.58
CA ILE A 173 -15.78 -15.34 -0.02
C ILE A 173 -15.53 -15.19 1.48
N ALA A 174 -14.99 -14.05 1.93
CA ALA A 174 -14.75 -13.81 3.35
C ALA A 174 -16.07 -13.75 4.16
N GLU A 175 -17.13 -13.18 3.59
CA GLU A 175 -18.48 -13.20 4.16
C GLU A 175 -19.03 -14.64 4.24
N ASP A 176 -18.91 -15.44 3.17
CA ASP A 176 -19.31 -16.85 3.16
C ASP A 176 -18.54 -17.66 4.24
N LEU A 177 -17.23 -17.44 4.39
CA LEU A 177 -16.39 -18.07 5.42
C LEU A 177 -16.82 -17.66 6.85
N TYR A 178 -17.17 -16.39 7.05
CA TYR A 178 -17.68 -15.88 8.31
C TYR A 178 -19.05 -16.46 8.67
N THR A 179 -20.00 -16.50 7.71
CA THR A 179 -21.33 -17.09 7.90
C THR A 179 -21.26 -18.58 8.27
N LYS A 180 -20.22 -19.30 7.82
CA LYS A 180 -19.94 -20.69 8.19
C LYS A 180 -19.22 -20.85 9.54
N GLY A 181 -18.84 -19.75 10.20
CA GLY A 181 -18.15 -19.74 11.50
C GLY A 181 -16.67 -20.14 11.42
N TRP A 182 -16.02 -19.91 10.28
CA TRP A 182 -14.63 -20.33 10.04
C TRP A 182 -13.61 -19.20 10.23
N ILE A 183 -13.99 -17.96 9.97
CA ILE A 183 -13.20 -16.74 10.25
C ILE A 183 -14.02 -15.73 11.05
N SER A 184 -13.34 -14.74 11.67
CA SER A 184 -14.00 -13.58 12.29
C SER A 184 -14.64 -12.65 11.27
N TYR A 185 -15.40 -11.66 11.72
CA TYR A 185 -16.14 -10.75 10.84
C TYR A 185 -15.18 -10.01 9.88
N PRO A 186 -15.39 -10.07 8.55
CA PRO A 186 -14.38 -9.67 7.58
C PRO A 186 -14.42 -8.17 7.22
N ARG A 187 -15.31 -7.39 7.86
CA ARG A 187 -15.44 -5.93 7.70
C ARG A 187 -15.03 -5.24 9.00
N THR A 188 -13.75 -4.91 9.10
CA THR A 188 -13.10 -4.31 10.26
C THR A 188 -11.86 -3.52 9.83
N GLU A 189 -11.66 -2.38 10.47
CA GLU A 189 -10.45 -1.55 10.31
C GLU A 189 -9.41 -1.84 11.41
N THR A 190 -9.76 -2.70 12.37
CA THR A 190 -8.91 -3.05 13.53
C THR A 190 -7.68 -3.86 13.11
N ASP A 191 -6.49 -3.30 13.36
CA ASP A 191 -5.17 -3.90 13.10
C ASP A 191 -4.42 -4.29 14.38
N GLN A 192 -5.17 -4.49 15.47
CA GLN A 192 -4.65 -4.84 16.80
C GLN A 192 -5.51 -5.90 17.49
N PHE A 193 -4.88 -6.88 18.14
CA PHE A 193 -5.60 -7.88 18.93
C PHE A 193 -5.76 -7.43 20.38
N ASP A 194 -6.95 -7.66 20.95
CA ASP A 194 -7.22 -7.43 22.37
C ASP A 194 -6.30 -8.30 23.26
N LYS A 195 -5.71 -7.68 24.29
CA LYS A 195 -4.75 -8.34 25.21
C LYS A 195 -5.35 -9.52 25.98
N GLY A 196 -6.67 -9.58 26.12
CA GLY A 196 -7.42 -10.67 26.75
C GLY A 196 -7.87 -11.79 25.78
N MET A 197 -7.64 -11.66 24.47
CA MET A 197 -7.95 -12.73 23.52
C MET A 197 -6.94 -13.88 23.61
N ASP A 198 -7.43 -15.12 23.77
CA ASP A 198 -6.56 -16.30 23.77
C ASP A 198 -6.17 -16.70 22.33
N LEU A 199 -5.20 -15.96 21.78
CA LEU A 199 -4.60 -16.23 20.48
C LEU A 199 -3.89 -17.59 20.45
N ARG A 200 -3.40 -18.09 21.60
CA ARG A 200 -2.72 -19.40 21.68
C ARG A 200 -3.70 -20.54 21.47
N ALA A 201 -4.91 -20.46 22.01
CA ALA A 201 -5.98 -21.41 21.71
C ALA A 201 -6.37 -21.40 20.22
N LEU A 202 -6.38 -20.23 19.57
CA LEU A 202 -6.64 -20.15 18.12
C LEU A 202 -5.50 -20.77 17.28
N VAL A 203 -4.24 -20.54 17.65
CA VAL A 203 -3.07 -21.24 17.04
C VAL A 203 -3.18 -22.75 17.25
N GLN A 204 -3.53 -23.20 18.47
CA GLN A 204 -3.65 -24.61 18.82
C GLN A 204 -4.68 -25.34 17.94
N LYS A 205 -5.79 -24.68 17.55
CA LYS A 205 -6.77 -25.29 16.62
C LYS A 205 -6.16 -25.62 15.26
N GLN A 206 -5.26 -24.77 14.75
CA GLN A 206 -4.65 -24.90 13.41
C GLN A 206 -3.58 -26.00 13.31
N THR A 207 -3.17 -26.60 14.43
CA THR A 207 -2.18 -27.68 14.50
C THR A 207 -2.52 -28.90 13.64
N GLN A 208 -3.80 -29.14 13.37
CA GLN A 208 -4.27 -30.30 12.60
C GLN A 208 -4.01 -30.22 11.09
N SER A 209 -3.57 -29.08 10.56
CA SER A 209 -3.30 -28.91 9.13
C SER A 209 -2.05 -29.68 8.69
N PRO A 210 -2.07 -30.48 7.61
CA PRO A 210 -0.85 -31.06 7.05
C PRO A 210 0.08 -30.00 6.44
N ILE A 211 -0.44 -28.80 6.11
CA ILE A 211 0.29 -27.75 5.38
C ILE A 211 1.01 -26.78 6.34
N TRP A 212 0.31 -26.29 7.36
CA TRP A 212 0.85 -25.31 8.33
C TRP A 212 0.81 -25.80 9.78
N GLY A 213 0.25 -26.99 10.04
CA GLY A 213 0.22 -27.61 11.36
C GLY A 213 1.60 -27.80 11.96
N PRO A 214 2.64 -28.27 11.21
CA PRO A 214 4.01 -28.36 11.74
C PRO A 214 4.55 -27.03 12.30
N PHE A 215 4.24 -25.90 11.65
CA PHE A 215 4.60 -24.55 12.12
C PHE A 215 3.84 -24.15 13.39
N ALA A 216 2.58 -24.59 13.51
CA ALA A 216 1.75 -24.38 14.71
C ALA A 216 2.07 -25.35 15.86
N GLN A 217 2.62 -26.56 15.60
CA GLN A 217 2.66 -27.67 16.57
C GLN A 217 3.85 -27.71 17.53
N LYS A 218 5.05 -27.22 17.16
CA LYS A 218 6.32 -27.69 17.78
C LYS A 218 6.46 -27.37 19.30
N TYR A 219 6.11 -28.38 20.11
CA TYR A 219 6.50 -28.84 21.47
C TYR A 219 6.19 -28.11 22.79
N HIS A 220 5.03 -28.45 23.38
CA HIS A 220 4.64 -28.23 24.78
C HIS A 220 5.44 -29.12 25.76
N SER A 221 6.77 -28.96 25.83
CA SER A 221 7.60 -29.51 26.91
C SER A 221 9.02 -28.95 26.91
N HIS A 222 9.30 -28.02 27.82
CA HIS A 222 10.52 -28.02 28.65
C HIS A 222 10.46 -26.91 29.71
N ALA A 223 9.83 -27.22 30.85
CA ALA A 223 10.60 -27.06 32.07
C ALA A 223 11.75 -28.08 32.00
N GLN A 224 12.97 -27.68 32.39
CA GLN A 224 14.16 -28.54 32.60
C GLN A 224 15.10 -28.82 31.39
N LEU A 225 16.10 -27.94 31.21
CA LEU A 225 17.47 -28.27 30.77
C LEU A 225 17.67 -29.08 29.45
N VAL A 226 18.16 -28.43 28.38
CA VAL A 226 19.58 -28.56 27.93
C VAL A 226 19.87 -27.63 26.73
N LYS A 227 21.09 -27.11 26.72
CA LYS A 227 21.68 -26.16 25.77
C LYS A 227 22.35 -26.88 24.60
N ARG A 228 21.86 -26.71 23.35
CA ARG A 228 22.67 -26.56 22.09
C ARG A 228 21.85 -26.62 20.77
N VAL A 229 22.03 -25.58 19.93
CA VAL A 229 22.11 -25.57 18.45
C VAL A 229 20.85 -25.78 17.56
N LEU A 230 20.53 -24.70 16.83
CA LEU A 230 19.80 -24.51 15.54
C LEU A 230 18.29 -24.86 15.35
N THR A 231 17.52 -23.78 15.15
CA THR A 231 16.51 -23.56 14.08
C THR A 231 15.06 -24.09 14.24
N ILE A 232 14.16 -23.40 13.52
CA ILE A 232 12.68 -23.47 13.50
C ILE A 232 12.04 -22.87 14.75
N CYS A 233 11.80 -21.57 14.71
CA CYS A 233 11.05 -20.82 15.72
C CYS A 233 9.58 -21.20 15.67
N SER A 234 9.05 -21.65 16.80
CA SER A 234 7.81 -22.43 16.89
C SER A 234 6.80 -21.67 17.73
N LEU A 235 5.61 -21.39 17.18
CA LEU A 235 4.68 -20.47 17.84
C LEU A 235 4.36 -20.90 19.27
N VAL A 236 3.73 -22.05 19.47
CA VAL A 236 3.15 -22.39 20.78
C VAL A 236 4.19 -22.42 21.93
N ASN A 237 5.49 -22.58 21.63
CA ASN A 237 6.54 -22.87 22.60
C ASN A 237 7.79 -21.98 22.44
N GLY A 238 7.61 -20.70 22.75
CA GLY A 238 8.69 -19.69 22.81
C GLY A 238 8.70 -18.73 21.61
N GLY A 239 8.34 -19.21 20.41
CA GLY A 239 8.20 -18.37 19.21
C GLY A 239 6.85 -17.66 19.07
N PHE A 240 5.92 -17.84 20.01
CA PHE A 240 4.69 -17.04 20.10
C PHE A 240 5.11 -15.69 20.64
N ASN A 241 5.21 -14.75 19.72
CA ASN A 241 5.39 -13.36 20.03
C ASN A 241 4.03 -12.70 19.79
N GLN A 242 3.55 -11.91 20.75
CA GLN A 242 2.27 -11.21 20.61
C GLN A 242 2.23 -10.45 19.28
N PRO A 243 1.11 -10.45 18.54
CA PRO A 243 1.01 -9.68 17.32
C PRO A 243 1.44 -8.22 17.53
N ARG A 244 2.15 -7.68 16.54
CA ARG A 244 2.44 -6.25 16.48
C ARG A 244 1.08 -5.52 16.45
N GLN A 245 0.91 -4.53 17.30
CA GLN A 245 -0.28 -3.70 17.26
C GLN A 245 -0.09 -2.63 16.19
N GLY A 246 -1.07 -2.46 15.31
CA GLY A 246 -1.13 -1.30 14.44
C GLY A 246 -1.75 -0.10 15.15
N ARG A 247 -2.32 0.83 14.37
CA ARG A 247 -2.82 2.12 14.89
C ARG A 247 -4.34 2.21 14.96
N ASN A 248 -5.06 1.23 14.42
CA ASN A 248 -6.48 1.31 14.10
C ASN A 248 -7.30 0.35 14.97
N ASN A 249 -8.44 0.81 15.46
CA ASN A 249 -9.36 0.01 16.28
C ASN A 249 -10.79 0.56 16.16
N ASP A 250 -11.67 -0.18 15.50
CA ASP A 250 -13.09 0.16 15.35
C ASP A 250 -13.90 -0.03 16.65
N LYS A 251 -13.29 -0.65 17.68
CA LYS A 251 -13.87 -0.99 18.99
C LYS A 251 -15.10 -1.92 18.93
N ALA A 252 -15.38 -2.51 17.77
CA ALA A 252 -16.51 -3.39 17.52
C ALA A 252 -16.07 -4.82 17.17
N HIS A 253 -14.99 -4.96 16.39
CA HIS A 253 -14.53 -6.20 15.81
C HIS A 253 -13.01 -6.39 15.98
N PRO A 254 -12.56 -7.62 16.31
CA PRO A 254 -11.14 -7.96 16.26
C PRO A 254 -10.67 -8.11 14.81
N PRO A 255 -9.35 -8.09 14.55
CA PRO A 255 -8.78 -8.33 13.22
C PRO A 255 -9.27 -9.63 12.59
N ILE A 256 -9.19 -9.74 11.27
CA ILE A 256 -9.63 -10.91 10.50
C ILE A 256 -8.71 -12.10 10.81
N HIS A 257 -9.26 -13.15 11.43
CA HIS A 257 -8.52 -14.31 11.92
C HIS A 257 -9.34 -15.61 11.81
N PRO A 258 -8.70 -16.79 11.78
CA PRO A 258 -9.41 -18.06 11.74
C PRO A 258 -9.97 -18.43 13.11
N VAL A 259 -11.26 -18.75 13.18
CA VAL A 259 -11.95 -19.10 14.44
C VAL A 259 -11.77 -20.57 14.77
N ASN A 260 -11.70 -21.44 13.76
CA ASN A 260 -11.51 -22.89 13.88
C ASN A 260 -10.57 -23.41 12.78
N PHE A 261 -10.11 -24.66 12.90
CA PHE A 261 -9.48 -25.36 11.77
C PHE A 261 -10.55 -25.99 10.89
N VAL A 262 -10.37 -25.91 9.58
CA VAL A 262 -11.28 -26.44 8.56
C VAL A 262 -10.49 -27.34 7.62
N LEU A 263 -10.97 -28.58 7.43
CA LEU A 263 -10.39 -29.50 6.45
C LEU A 263 -10.63 -28.96 5.02
N PRO A 264 -9.65 -29.06 4.11
CA PRO A 264 -9.81 -28.57 2.73
C PRO A 264 -11.03 -29.15 1.99
N SER A 265 -11.47 -30.36 2.34
CA SER A 265 -12.67 -31.00 1.80
C SER A 265 -13.99 -30.31 2.17
N ALA A 266 -14.05 -29.58 3.28
CA ALA A 266 -15.23 -28.80 3.68
C ALA A 266 -15.33 -27.44 2.97
N LEU A 267 -14.21 -26.94 2.43
CA LEU A 267 -14.14 -25.67 1.69
C LEU A 267 -14.67 -25.87 0.27
N GLY A 268 -15.67 -25.09 -0.14
CA GLY A 268 -16.52 -25.29 -1.32
C GLY A 268 -15.91 -24.94 -2.67
N GLY A 269 -14.60 -24.67 -2.74
CA GLY A 269 -13.90 -24.40 -3.99
C GLY A 269 -12.44 -23.99 -3.80
N GLN A 270 -11.70 -23.88 -4.90
CA GLN A 270 -10.28 -23.47 -4.86
C GLN A 270 -10.12 -22.03 -4.34
N ASP A 271 -11.02 -21.11 -4.69
CA ASP A 271 -10.94 -19.72 -4.23
C ASP A 271 -11.19 -19.60 -2.72
N GLU A 272 -12.20 -20.33 -2.21
CA GLU A 272 -12.52 -20.38 -0.79
C GLU A 272 -11.34 -20.98 0.02
N ARG A 273 -10.69 -22.01 -0.51
CA ARG A 273 -9.44 -22.56 0.04
C ARG A 273 -8.32 -21.52 0.10
N LYS A 274 -8.07 -20.79 -1.00
CA LYS A 274 -7.03 -19.75 -1.07
C LYS A 274 -7.26 -18.61 -0.07
N VAL A 275 -8.49 -18.10 0.05
CA VAL A 275 -8.81 -17.01 0.99
C VAL A 275 -8.71 -17.47 2.44
N TYR A 276 -9.27 -18.64 2.77
CA TYR A 276 -9.15 -19.21 4.11
C TYR A 276 -7.68 -19.47 4.49
N GLU A 277 -6.90 -20.09 3.59
CA GLU A 277 -5.46 -20.33 3.80
C GLU A 277 -4.68 -19.02 3.99
N PHE A 278 -4.98 -17.98 3.22
CA PHE A 278 -4.36 -16.66 3.39
C PHE A 278 -4.62 -16.08 4.79
N VAL A 279 -5.89 -16.10 5.25
CA VAL A 279 -6.28 -15.62 6.59
C VAL A 279 -5.56 -16.42 7.69
N VAL A 280 -5.50 -17.76 7.56
CA VAL A 280 -4.79 -18.60 8.54
C VAL A 280 -3.30 -18.32 8.56
N ARG A 281 -2.64 -18.27 7.40
CA ARG A 281 -1.20 -17.99 7.30
C ARG A 281 -0.85 -16.60 7.81
N ARG A 282 -1.67 -15.59 7.50
CA ARG A 282 -1.51 -14.21 8.01
C ARG A 282 -1.58 -14.20 9.53
N PHE A 283 -2.59 -14.85 10.12
CA PHE A 283 -2.72 -14.97 11.58
C PHE A 283 -1.52 -15.67 12.24
N LEU A 284 -1.08 -16.82 11.70
CA LEU A 284 0.08 -17.54 12.22
C LEU A 284 1.37 -16.71 12.09
N ALA A 285 1.52 -15.94 11.02
CA ALA A 285 2.65 -15.02 10.82
C ALA A 285 2.65 -13.87 11.83
N CYS A 286 1.50 -13.25 12.10
CA CYS A 286 1.34 -12.20 13.12
C CYS A 286 1.74 -12.70 14.52
N CYS A 287 1.43 -13.95 14.84
CA CYS A 287 1.80 -14.61 16.10
C CYS A 287 3.25 -15.11 16.16
N SER A 288 4.03 -14.98 15.06
CA SER A 288 5.42 -15.42 14.97
C SER A 288 6.43 -14.35 15.38
N GLU A 289 7.71 -14.63 15.22
CA GLU A 289 8.79 -13.64 15.30
C GLU A 289 9.03 -13.02 13.92
N ASP A 290 9.59 -11.80 13.90
CA ASP A 290 10.14 -11.22 12.67
C ASP A 290 11.26 -12.11 12.12
N ALA A 291 11.47 -12.07 10.80
CA ALA A 291 12.66 -12.66 10.23
C ALA A 291 13.90 -11.85 10.67
N LYS A 292 15.01 -12.55 10.95
CA LYS A 292 16.27 -11.96 11.40
C LYS A 292 17.38 -12.29 10.41
N GLY A 293 18.29 -11.33 10.23
CA GLY A 293 19.39 -11.42 9.29
C GLY A 293 20.57 -10.54 9.70
N SER A 294 21.62 -10.57 8.89
CA SER A 294 22.76 -9.66 8.95
C SER A 294 22.85 -8.92 7.63
N ARG A 295 23.09 -7.60 7.66
CA ARG A 295 23.39 -6.81 6.46
C ARG A 295 24.80 -6.27 6.56
N ASP A 296 25.63 -6.64 5.60
CA ASP A 296 26.97 -6.09 5.41
C ASP A 296 26.88 -4.90 4.46
N GLU A 297 27.56 -3.82 4.79
CA GLU A 297 27.65 -2.57 4.04
C GLU A 297 29.13 -2.24 3.80
N VAL A 298 29.51 -2.04 2.53
CA VAL A 298 30.84 -1.56 2.15
C VAL A 298 30.67 -0.28 1.35
N SER A 299 31.32 0.80 1.79
CA SER A 299 31.36 2.07 1.05
C SER A 299 32.79 2.35 0.59
N ILE A 300 32.93 2.76 -0.68
CA ILE A 300 34.19 3.16 -1.31
C ILE A 300 34.12 4.63 -1.73
N LEU A 301 35.25 5.31 -1.61
CA LEU A 301 35.50 6.62 -2.23
C LEU A 301 36.32 6.39 -3.50
N TYR A 302 35.84 6.86 -4.64
CA TYR A 302 36.54 6.79 -5.92
C TYR A 302 36.47 8.16 -6.59
N GLY A 303 37.63 8.80 -6.78
CA GLY A 303 37.67 10.24 -7.08
C GLY A 303 37.04 11.06 -5.95
N SER A 304 36.08 11.92 -6.28
CA SER A 304 35.29 12.68 -5.30
C SER A 304 33.96 12.00 -4.90
N GLU A 305 33.69 10.78 -5.40
CA GLU A 305 32.37 10.17 -5.36
C GLU A 305 32.32 8.92 -4.48
N ILE A 306 31.21 8.73 -3.77
CA ILE A 306 30.98 7.60 -2.87
C ILE A 306 30.08 6.56 -3.55
N PHE A 307 30.47 5.28 -3.47
CA PHE A 307 29.67 4.16 -3.94
C PHE A 307 29.49 3.13 -2.82
N ASN A 308 28.37 2.40 -2.82
CA ASN A 308 28.00 1.46 -1.76
C ASN A 308 27.64 0.10 -2.34
N ALA A 309 28.13 -0.97 -1.74
CA ALA A 309 27.66 -2.33 -1.92
C ALA A 309 27.03 -2.83 -0.62
N SER A 310 26.02 -3.69 -0.72
CA SER A 310 25.40 -4.33 0.43
C SER A 310 25.11 -5.81 0.17
N GLY A 311 25.33 -6.64 1.19
CA GLY A 311 24.96 -8.06 1.20
C GLY A 311 23.99 -8.34 2.34
N LEU A 312 22.99 -9.18 2.11
CA LEU A 312 22.04 -9.65 3.11
C LEU A 312 22.21 -11.15 3.34
N SER A 313 22.26 -11.54 4.62
CA SER A 313 22.31 -12.93 5.06
C SER A 313 21.12 -13.20 5.96
N VAL A 314 20.15 -13.99 5.49
CA VAL A 314 18.99 -14.38 6.32
C VAL A 314 19.43 -15.45 7.32
N LEU A 315 19.39 -15.12 8.61
CA LEU A 315 19.85 -15.98 9.71
C LEU A 315 18.69 -16.80 10.31
N ALA A 316 17.48 -16.22 10.37
CA ALA A 316 16.27 -16.89 10.82
C ALA A 316 15.07 -16.41 9.99
N ARG A 317 14.37 -17.35 9.34
CA ARG A 317 13.25 -17.06 8.44
C ARG A 317 11.95 -16.75 9.19
N ASN A 318 11.72 -17.43 10.32
CA ASN A 318 10.61 -17.19 11.25
C ASN A 318 9.25 -17.10 10.53
N TYR A 319 8.54 -15.97 10.56
CA TYR A 319 7.21 -15.86 9.92
C TYR A 319 7.19 -16.21 8.42
N LEU A 320 8.33 -16.07 7.71
CA LEU A 320 8.47 -16.39 6.28
C LEU A 320 8.33 -17.89 5.97
N ASP A 321 8.38 -18.76 6.98
CA ASP A 321 8.17 -20.20 6.80
C ASP A 321 6.68 -20.58 6.75
N VAL A 322 5.78 -19.72 7.26
CA VAL A 322 4.33 -19.88 7.14
C VAL A 322 3.70 -18.91 6.13
N TYR A 323 4.36 -17.80 5.80
CA TYR A 323 3.82 -16.71 4.99
C TYR A 323 4.56 -16.55 3.65
N PRO A 324 4.31 -17.42 2.65
CA PRO A 324 5.04 -17.45 1.36
C PRO A 324 4.74 -16.26 0.44
N TYR A 325 3.81 -15.38 0.82
CA TYR A 325 3.46 -14.17 0.09
C TYR A 325 4.55 -13.09 0.23
N ASP A 326 5.30 -13.14 1.34
CA ASP A 326 6.45 -12.30 1.58
C ASP A 326 7.73 -12.99 1.13
N LYS A 327 8.60 -12.24 0.45
CA LYS A 327 9.95 -12.67 0.12
C LYS A 327 10.98 -11.91 0.94
N TRP A 328 11.99 -12.65 1.41
CA TRP A 328 13.24 -12.16 1.97
C TRP A 328 14.22 -13.35 1.90
N THR A 329 15.33 -13.16 1.20
CA THR A 329 16.29 -14.20 0.85
C THR A 329 17.68 -13.61 0.93
N SER A 330 18.68 -14.43 1.28
CA SER A 330 20.07 -13.97 1.25
C SER A 330 20.45 -13.54 -0.16
N THR A 331 21.16 -12.43 -0.28
CA THR A 331 21.78 -12.01 -1.54
C THR A 331 23.18 -12.63 -1.65
N GLN A 332 23.88 -12.34 -2.75
CA GLN A 332 25.31 -12.59 -2.84
C GLN A 332 26.03 -12.00 -1.62
N GLN A 333 26.90 -12.80 -1.00
CA GLN A 333 27.75 -12.34 0.10
C GLN A 333 28.84 -11.43 -0.45
N LEU A 334 29.25 -10.43 0.33
CA LEU A 334 30.39 -9.59 -0.03
C LEU A 334 31.69 -10.30 0.42
N PRO A 335 32.77 -10.27 -0.39
CA PRO A 335 34.10 -10.71 0.06
C PRO A 335 34.61 -9.77 1.16
N GLN A 336 35.62 -10.21 1.92
CA GLN A 336 36.08 -9.45 3.08
C GLN A 336 36.86 -8.18 2.65
N PHE A 337 36.32 -7.00 2.91
CA PHE A 337 37.01 -5.72 2.74
C PHE A 337 37.57 -5.18 4.06
N GLN A 338 38.64 -4.40 4.00
CA GLN A 338 39.21 -3.70 5.16
C GLN A 338 39.11 -2.17 4.97
N VAL A 339 38.77 -1.43 6.04
CA VAL A 339 38.76 0.04 5.97
C VAL A 339 40.19 0.55 5.72
N GLY A 340 40.35 1.38 4.71
CA GLY A 340 41.65 1.86 4.24
C GLY A 340 42.24 1.08 3.07
N GLU A 341 41.73 -0.12 2.76
CA GLU A 341 42.09 -0.90 1.57
C GLU A 341 41.86 -0.09 0.29
N THR A 342 42.77 -0.22 -0.68
CA THR A 342 42.67 0.44 -1.99
C THR A 342 42.75 -0.60 -3.10
N PHE A 343 41.86 -0.48 -4.10
CA PHE A 343 41.85 -1.35 -5.27
C PHE A 343 41.56 -0.56 -6.55
N GLU A 344 42.02 -1.06 -7.69
CA GLU A 344 41.61 -0.55 -9.01
C GLU A 344 40.29 -1.26 -9.38
N PRO A 345 39.19 -0.52 -9.64
CA PRO A 345 37.93 -1.15 -10.03
C PRO A 345 38.10 -2.01 -11.28
N THR A 346 37.46 -3.19 -11.30
CA THR A 346 37.52 -4.09 -12.46
C THR A 346 36.77 -3.48 -13.65
N GLU A 347 35.69 -2.75 -13.37
CA GLU A 347 35.00 -1.94 -14.36
C GLU A 347 34.47 -0.66 -13.73
N ALA A 348 34.58 0.46 -14.45
CA ALA A 348 33.86 1.69 -14.15
C ALA A 348 33.30 2.24 -15.46
N ARG A 349 31.98 2.45 -15.54
CA ARG A 349 31.31 2.96 -16.75
C ARG A 349 30.20 3.95 -16.42
N MET A 350 30.04 4.97 -17.26
CA MET A 350 28.85 5.80 -17.27
C MET A 350 27.73 5.08 -18.05
N THR A 351 26.52 5.04 -17.51
CA THR A 351 25.33 4.49 -18.16
C THR A 351 24.26 5.56 -18.34
N GLU A 352 23.57 5.55 -19.48
CA GLU A 352 22.39 6.37 -19.75
C GLU A 352 21.11 5.57 -19.52
N GLY A 353 20.09 6.21 -18.95
CA GLY A 353 18.72 5.71 -18.84
C GLY A 353 17.73 6.82 -19.17
N LYS A 354 16.44 6.47 -19.19
CA LYS A 354 15.34 7.43 -19.35
C LYS A 354 14.27 7.16 -18.31
N THR A 355 13.70 8.23 -17.76
CA THR A 355 12.54 8.08 -16.88
C THR A 355 11.38 7.41 -17.66
N SER A 356 10.55 6.65 -16.96
CA SER A 356 9.41 5.94 -17.55
C SER A 356 8.09 6.45 -16.96
N PRO A 357 7.00 6.51 -17.73
CA PRO A 357 5.72 6.94 -17.21
C PRO A 357 5.23 6.00 -16.10
N PRO A 358 4.42 6.51 -15.15
CA PRO A 358 3.70 5.64 -14.23
C PRO A 358 2.83 4.66 -15.02
N GLY A 359 2.73 3.42 -14.53
CA GLY A 359 1.80 2.44 -15.09
C GLY A 359 0.34 2.78 -14.75
N PHE A 360 -0.59 2.09 -15.40
CA PHE A 360 -1.98 2.10 -14.95
C PHE A 360 -2.09 1.53 -13.53
N LEU A 361 -3.02 2.07 -12.74
CA LEU A 361 -3.30 1.58 -11.39
C LEU A 361 -3.79 0.14 -11.46
N THR A 362 -3.30 -0.71 -10.56
CA THR A 362 -3.91 -2.01 -10.27
C THR A 362 -4.94 -1.89 -9.15
N GLU A 363 -5.73 -2.94 -8.91
CA GLU A 363 -6.73 -2.90 -7.83
C GLU A 363 -6.13 -2.66 -6.43
N PRO A 364 -5.00 -3.28 -6.05
CA PRO A 364 -4.28 -2.92 -4.83
C PRO A 364 -3.85 -1.45 -4.78
N ASP A 365 -3.42 -0.86 -5.91
CA ASP A 365 -2.97 0.54 -5.98
C ASP A 365 -4.16 1.50 -5.81
N LEU A 366 -5.28 1.20 -6.46
CA LEU A 366 -6.52 1.96 -6.31
C LEU A 366 -7.08 1.87 -4.89
N ILE A 367 -7.09 0.68 -4.27
CA ILE A 367 -7.50 0.50 -2.88
C ILE A 367 -6.58 1.28 -1.93
N ALA A 368 -5.26 1.24 -2.14
CA ALA A 368 -4.31 2.01 -1.33
C ALA A 368 -4.51 3.53 -1.47
N LEU A 369 -4.84 4.02 -2.67
CA LEU A 369 -5.21 5.42 -2.89
C LEU A 369 -6.56 5.77 -2.27
N MET A 370 -7.53 4.85 -2.26
CA MET A 370 -8.82 5.07 -1.60
C MET A 370 -8.66 5.20 -0.08
N ASP A 371 -7.90 4.28 0.52
CA ASP A 371 -7.54 4.24 1.93
C ASP A 371 -6.76 5.50 2.38
N ALA A 372 -5.67 5.83 1.69
CA ALA A 372 -4.84 7.01 1.99
C ALA A 372 -5.60 8.34 1.95
N ASN A 373 -6.69 8.41 1.19
CA ASN A 373 -7.53 9.60 1.08
C ASN A 373 -8.83 9.53 1.90
N GLY A 374 -9.05 8.46 2.68
CA GLY A 374 -10.23 8.28 3.53
C GLY A 374 -11.54 8.14 2.76
N ILE A 375 -11.51 7.45 1.60
CA ILE A 375 -12.68 7.31 0.72
C ILE A 375 -13.07 5.85 0.55
N GLY A 376 -14.37 5.56 0.63
CA GLY A 376 -14.85 4.18 0.62
C GLY A 376 -14.55 3.41 1.91
N THR A 377 -14.52 4.11 3.04
CA THR A 377 -14.46 3.57 4.42
C THR A 377 -15.57 2.55 4.68
N ASP A 378 -15.58 1.92 5.87
CA ASP A 378 -16.63 0.98 6.28
C ASP A 378 -16.72 -0.23 5.33
N ALA A 379 -15.56 -0.66 4.80
CA ALA A 379 -15.40 -1.73 3.83
C ALA A 379 -16.14 -1.54 2.48
N THR A 380 -16.47 -0.30 2.08
CA THR A 380 -17.21 -0.03 0.83
C THR A 380 -16.33 0.12 -0.42
N MET A 381 -14.98 0.08 -0.31
CA MET A 381 -14.06 0.25 -1.44
C MET A 381 -14.35 -0.70 -2.62
N ALA A 382 -14.50 -2.00 -2.34
CA ALA A 382 -14.82 -3.02 -3.35
C ALA A 382 -16.09 -2.72 -4.16
N GLU A 383 -17.12 -2.14 -3.52
CA GLU A 383 -18.38 -1.79 -4.19
C GLU A 383 -18.23 -0.59 -5.12
N HIS A 384 -17.46 0.42 -4.71
CA HIS A 384 -17.15 1.57 -5.56
C HIS A 384 -16.31 1.15 -6.78
N ILE A 385 -15.33 0.27 -6.57
CA ILE A 385 -14.50 -0.31 -7.65
C ILE A 385 -15.36 -1.16 -8.60
N ALA A 386 -16.30 -1.96 -8.09
CA ALA A 386 -17.24 -2.73 -8.91
C ALA A 386 -18.13 -1.80 -9.75
N LYS A 387 -18.71 -0.74 -9.17
CA LYS A 387 -19.60 0.21 -9.85
C LYS A 387 -18.93 0.92 -11.04
N ILE A 388 -17.65 1.29 -10.95
CA ILE A 388 -16.95 1.94 -12.07
C ILE A 388 -16.60 0.96 -13.21
N LYS A 389 -16.40 -0.33 -12.90
CA LYS A 389 -16.27 -1.40 -13.90
C LYS A 389 -17.61 -1.68 -14.58
N GLU A 390 -18.68 -1.85 -13.80
CA GLU A 390 -20.05 -2.12 -14.26
C GLU A 390 -20.58 -1.03 -15.19
N ARG A 391 -20.26 0.23 -14.92
CA ARG A 391 -20.65 1.39 -15.76
C ARG A 391 -19.70 1.67 -16.93
N GLU A 392 -18.74 0.79 -17.17
CA GLU A 392 -17.76 0.89 -18.27
C GLU A 392 -16.95 2.20 -18.27
N TYR A 393 -16.81 2.87 -17.12
CA TYR A 393 -15.95 4.06 -16.96
C TYR A 393 -14.46 3.68 -16.97
N VAL A 394 -14.16 2.44 -16.58
CA VAL A 394 -12.84 1.82 -16.63
C VAL A 394 -12.96 0.44 -17.25
N MET A 395 -12.04 0.10 -18.14
CA MET A 395 -11.83 -1.28 -18.60
C MET A 395 -10.64 -1.89 -17.83
N THR A 396 -10.68 -3.20 -17.62
CA THR A 396 -9.57 -3.93 -16.97
C THR A 396 -8.83 -4.80 -17.98
N ARG A 397 -7.50 -4.85 -17.89
CA ARG A 397 -6.68 -5.87 -18.57
C ARG A 397 -5.67 -6.51 -17.61
N PRO A 398 -5.18 -7.73 -17.89
CA PRO A 398 -4.06 -8.29 -17.13
C PRO A 398 -2.84 -7.37 -17.26
N LYS A 399 -2.24 -7.00 -16.12
CA LYS A 399 -0.97 -6.26 -16.10
C LYS A 399 0.12 -7.13 -16.73
N ALA A 400 0.75 -6.62 -17.79
CA ALA A 400 1.85 -7.32 -18.44
C ALA A 400 2.97 -7.58 -17.44
N GLN A 401 3.51 -8.81 -17.44
CA GLN A 401 4.74 -9.07 -16.71
C GLN A 401 5.86 -8.30 -17.41
N ARG A 402 6.38 -7.24 -16.77
CA ARG A 402 7.63 -6.64 -17.22
C ARG A 402 8.70 -7.74 -17.16
N ALA A 403 9.49 -7.86 -18.23
CA ALA A 403 10.70 -8.66 -18.18
C ALA A 403 11.55 -8.18 -16.98
N PRO A 404 12.26 -9.07 -16.27
CA PRO A 404 13.20 -8.64 -15.25
C PRO A 404 14.17 -7.64 -15.88
N ALA A 405 14.33 -6.47 -15.26
CA ALA A 405 15.39 -5.55 -15.65
C ALA A 405 16.73 -6.28 -15.47
N GLU A 406 17.67 -6.04 -16.38
CA GLU A 406 19.04 -6.57 -16.26
C GLU A 406 19.61 -6.23 -14.88
N GLU A 407 20.38 -7.16 -14.31
CA GLU A 407 20.87 -7.09 -12.93
C GLU A 407 21.47 -5.71 -12.60
N GLY A 408 20.74 -4.93 -11.79
CA GLY A 408 21.16 -3.56 -11.45
C GLY A 408 20.07 -2.59 -11.00
N ASP A 409 18.78 -2.77 -11.35
CA ASP A 409 17.67 -1.91 -10.89
C ASP A 409 16.79 -2.58 -9.81
N GLU A 410 17.44 -3.22 -8.82
CA GLU A 410 16.77 -3.59 -7.57
C GLU A 410 16.51 -2.33 -6.73
N ARG A 411 15.40 -1.65 -7.05
CA ARG A 411 14.77 -0.73 -6.10
C ARG A 411 14.08 -1.58 -5.04
N GLU A 412 14.60 -1.58 -3.81
CA GLU A 412 13.77 -1.98 -2.67
C GLU A 412 12.55 -1.04 -2.67
N GLU A 413 11.33 -1.59 -2.78
CA GLU A 413 10.09 -0.86 -2.49
C GLU A 413 10.15 -0.51 -0.98
N GLY A 414 10.68 0.68 -0.67
CA GLY A 414 10.89 1.10 0.71
C GLY A 414 9.57 1.24 1.47
N GLU A 415 9.35 0.38 2.46
CA GLU A 415 8.35 0.65 3.50
C GLU A 415 8.72 1.95 4.22
N ALA A 416 7.74 2.84 4.39
CA ALA A 416 7.92 4.07 5.15
C ALA A 416 8.29 3.74 6.61
N PRO A 417 9.20 4.49 7.25
CA PRO A 417 9.60 4.22 8.63
C PRO A 417 8.39 4.38 9.57
N ALA A 418 8.12 3.38 10.39
CA ALA A 418 7.11 3.47 11.43
C ALA A 418 7.56 4.46 12.50
N VAL A 419 6.74 5.47 12.76
CA VAL A 419 6.94 6.42 13.87
C VAL A 419 6.58 5.73 15.17
N GLU A 420 7.56 5.60 16.07
CA GLU A 420 7.40 5.20 17.46
C GLU A 420 6.86 6.37 18.30
N SER A 421 6.01 6.09 19.30
CA SER A 421 5.60 7.04 20.33
C SER A 421 5.16 6.30 21.58
N ASP A 422 5.61 6.76 22.74
CA ASP A 422 5.64 5.99 24.00
C ASP A 422 4.27 5.68 24.65
N ASP A 423 4.26 4.57 25.41
CA ASP A 423 3.25 4.23 26.42
C ASP A 423 3.30 5.19 27.63
N GLU A 424 2.16 5.52 28.26
CA GLU A 424 1.95 5.23 29.70
C GLU A 424 0.54 5.58 30.26
N ARG A 425 0.04 4.69 31.14
CA ARG A 425 -1.01 4.89 32.20
C ARG A 425 -2.46 5.25 31.72
N GLY A 426 -3.53 4.72 32.34
CA GLY A 426 -3.63 3.69 33.36
C GLY A 426 -5.09 3.39 33.79
N GLY A 427 -5.34 2.14 34.19
CA GLY A 427 -6.10 1.76 35.40
C GLY A 427 -7.61 2.09 35.54
N GLY A 428 -8.47 1.06 35.49
CA GLY A 428 -9.87 1.15 35.95
C GLY A 428 -10.59 -0.20 35.96
N ARG A 429 -11.14 -0.62 37.12
CA ARG A 429 -11.78 -1.94 37.30
C ARG A 429 -13.31 -1.83 37.19
N GLY A 430 -13.97 -2.81 36.57
CA GLY A 430 -15.44 -2.94 36.61
C GLY A 430 -15.90 -4.39 36.37
N ARG A 431 -16.52 -5.01 37.38
CA ARG A 431 -17.10 -6.37 37.30
C ARG A 431 -18.60 -6.28 36.95
N GLY A 432 -19.10 -7.15 36.07
CA GLY A 432 -20.54 -7.31 35.84
C GLY A 432 -20.90 -8.66 35.22
N ARG A 433 -21.62 -9.52 35.96
CA ARG A 433 -22.17 -10.80 35.46
C ARG A 433 -23.61 -10.57 34.99
N GLY A 434 -24.03 -11.19 33.89
CA GLY A 434 -25.44 -11.24 33.48
C GLY A 434 -25.72 -12.32 32.44
N ARG A 435 -26.52 -13.34 32.79
CA ARG A 435 -27.01 -14.38 31.86
C ARG A 435 -28.40 -13.98 31.35
N GLY A 436 -28.71 -14.24 30.07
CA GLY A 436 -30.08 -14.14 29.54
C GLY A 436 -30.25 -14.96 28.26
N ARG A 437 -31.18 -15.92 28.26
CA ARG A 437 -31.56 -16.72 27.07
C ARG A 437 -32.78 -16.07 26.39
N GLY A 438 -32.85 -16.13 25.06
CA GLY A 438 -34.06 -15.82 24.28
C GLY A 438 -34.05 -16.56 22.94
N ARG A 439 -35.16 -17.17 22.54
CA ARG A 439 -35.30 -18.00 21.31
C ARG A 439 -36.20 -17.33 20.28
N GLY A 440 -35.93 -17.60 19.00
CA GLY A 440 -36.91 -17.58 17.89
C GLY A 440 -36.65 -16.52 16.81
N ALA A 441 -37.20 -16.62 15.60
CA ALA A 441 -37.68 -17.80 14.85
C ALA A 441 -37.92 -17.45 13.36
N ARG A 442 -37.51 -18.34 12.44
CA ARG A 442 -38.01 -18.59 11.06
C ARG A 442 -38.39 -17.43 10.10
N GLY A 443 -37.81 -17.51 8.89
CA GLY A 443 -38.39 -17.03 7.61
C GLY A 443 -37.35 -16.34 6.71
N GLY A 444 -37.26 -16.57 5.39
CA GLY A 444 -37.88 -17.61 4.56
C GLY A 444 -37.78 -17.30 3.04
N ARG A 445 -37.25 -18.25 2.25
CA ARG A 445 -37.28 -18.35 0.76
C ARG A 445 -36.64 -17.23 -0.09
N GLY A 446 -35.97 -17.64 -1.18
CA GLY A 446 -35.49 -16.73 -2.23
C GLY A 446 -34.45 -17.36 -3.16
N GLY A 447 -34.84 -18.36 -3.96
CA GLY A 447 -33.95 -18.95 -4.98
C GLY A 447 -34.08 -18.21 -6.32
N GLY A 448 -32.96 -17.83 -6.92
CA GLY A 448 -32.88 -17.20 -8.25
C GLY A 448 -31.55 -17.56 -8.93
N ALA A 449 -31.60 -17.96 -10.20
CA ALA A 449 -30.44 -18.49 -10.91
C ALA A 449 -29.42 -17.41 -11.30
N GLY A 450 -28.13 -17.72 -11.19
CA GLY A 450 -27.00 -16.89 -11.64
C GLY A 450 -26.13 -17.64 -12.64
N GLY A 451 -25.73 -16.97 -13.72
CA GLY A 451 -25.14 -17.60 -14.91
C GLY A 451 -23.72 -18.18 -14.75
N ARG A 452 -23.33 -19.00 -15.73
CA ARG A 452 -21.99 -19.59 -15.85
C ARG A 452 -20.95 -18.51 -16.22
N GLY A 453 -20.20 -18.03 -15.24
CA GLY A 453 -18.98 -17.26 -15.49
C GLY A 453 -17.83 -18.17 -15.91
N GLY A 454 -17.26 -17.96 -17.11
CA GLY A 454 -16.07 -18.65 -17.57
C GLY A 454 -14.84 -18.23 -16.76
N GLY A 455 -14.00 -19.20 -16.34
CA GLY A 455 -12.82 -18.93 -15.53
C GLY A 455 -11.74 -18.17 -16.30
N GLN A 456 -11.64 -16.86 -16.05
CA GLN A 456 -10.59 -16.01 -16.62
C GLN A 456 -9.29 -16.24 -15.85
N GLN A 457 -8.20 -16.58 -16.55
CA GLN A 457 -6.93 -16.93 -15.89
C GLN A 457 -6.32 -15.71 -15.19
N GLY A 458 -6.13 -15.83 -13.88
CA GLY A 458 -5.90 -14.69 -12.98
C GLY A 458 -4.50 -14.08 -13.04
N GLY A 459 -4.36 -12.99 -13.77
CA GLY A 459 -3.34 -11.95 -13.50
C GLY A 459 -3.94 -10.82 -12.65
N VAL A 460 -3.10 -10.06 -11.93
CA VAL A 460 -3.55 -8.77 -11.37
C VAL A 460 -3.97 -7.87 -12.52
N GLN A 461 -5.18 -7.30 -12.43
CA GLN A 461 -5.71 -6.42 -13.45
C GLN A 461 -5.24 -4.98 -13.21
N GLU A 462 -5.00 -4.25 -14.29
CA GLU A 462 -4.81 -2.80 -14.29
C GLU A 462 -6.01 -2.10 -14.95
N PHE A 463 -6.32 -0.90 -14.44
CA PHE A 463 -7.46 -0.08 -14.82
C PHE A 463 -7.07 0.93 -15.90
N ILE A 464 -7.70 0.82 -17.07
CA ILE A 464 -7.58 1.79 -18.15
C ILE A 464 -8.86 2.63 -18.17
N PRO A 465 -8.78 3.96 -18.00
CA PRO A 465 -9.92 4.85 -18.19
C PRO A 465 -10.48 4.73 -19.60
N THR A 466 -11.79 4.55 -19.74
CA THR A 466 -12.44 4.57 -21.06
C THR A 466 -12.71 6.00 -21.51
N THR A 467 -13.00 6.22 -22.80
CA THR A 467 -13.42 7.53 -23.31
C THR A 467 -14.65 8.05 -22.56
N LEU A 468 -15.58 7.17 -22.16
CA LEU A 468 -16.75 7.52 -21.35
C LEU A 468 -16.36 7.99 -19.94
N GLY A 469 -15.48 7.24 -19.25
CA GLY A 469 -15.02 7.63 -17.91
C GLY A 469 -14.24 8.95 -17.91
N VAL A 470 -13.38 9.16 -18.91
CA VAL A 470 -12.64 10.43 -19.08
C VAL A 470 -13.58 11.59 -19.42
N ALA A 471 -14.57 11.37 -20.29
CA ALA A 471 -15.56 12.40 -20.64
C ALA A 471 -16.45 12.78 -19.44
N LEU A 472 -16.82 11.81 -18.58
CA LEU A 472 -17.59 12.07 -17.37
C LEU A 472 -16.81 12.95 -16.37
N VAL A 473 -15.54 12.64 -16.13
CA VAL A 473 -14.70 13.44 -15.22
C VAL A 473 -14.53 14.86 -15.76
N LYS A 474 -14.20 15.00 -17.05
CA LYS A 474 -14.07 16.32 -17.68
C LYS A 474 -15.36 17.12 -17.65
N GLY A 475 -16.49 16.52 -18.01
CA GLY A 475 -17.79 17.18 -17.96
C GLY A 475 -18.18 17.64 -16.55
N TYR A 476 -17.76 16.92 -15.50
CA TYR A 476 -17.94 17.35 -14.11
C TYR A 476 -16.98 18.47 -13.70
N GLU A 477 -15.72 18.44 -14.14
CA GLU A 477 -14.75 19.52 -13.92
C GLU A 477 -15.16 20.81 -14.65
N ASP A 478 -15.67 20.68 -15.89
CA ASP A 478 -16.17 21.78 -16.71
C ASP A 478 -17.49 22.38 -16.19
N MET A 479 -18.21 21.70 -15.28
CA MET A 479 -19.40 22.24 -14.60
C MET A 479 -19.09 23.28 -13.52
N GLY A 480 -17.82 23.49 -13.16
CA GLY A 480 -17.40 24.63 -12.32
C GLY A 480 -17.80 24.57 -10.85
N PHE A 481 -18.19 23.40 -10.32
CA PHE A 481 -18.44 23.24 -8.89
C PHE A 481 -17.14 23.41 -8.07
N GLU A 482 -17.20 24.17 -6.96
CA GLU A 482 -16.06 24.39 -6.06
C GLU A 482 -15.47 23.07 -5.50
N MET A 483 -16.31 22.05 -5.33
CA MET A 483 -15.88 20.70 -4.97
C MET A 483 -15.22 19.96 -6.16
N ASN A 484 -13.95 20.23 -6.38
CA ASN A 484 -13.11 19.48 -7.31
C ASN A 484 -12.91 18.02 -6.83
N LEU A 485 -13.65 17.08 -7.43
CA LEU A 485 -13.63 15.66 -7.02
C LEU A 485 -12.34 14.90 -7.40
N SER A 486 -11.51 15.44 -8.30
CA SER A 486 -10.19 14.90 -8.65
C SER A 486 -9.09 15.30 -7.66
N LYS A 487 -9.37 16.22 -6.71
CA LYS A 487 -8.55 16.54 -5.53
C LYS A 487 -9.09 15.81 -4.27
N PRO A 488 -8.47 14.70 -3.82
CA PRO A 488 -9.07 13.86 -2.78
C PRO A 488 -9.19 14.50 -1.39
N PHE A 489 -8.35 15.48 -1.08
CA PHE A 489 -8.21 16.07 0.26
C PHE A 489 -9.45 16.84 0.75
N LEU A 490 -10.33 17.29 -0.16
CA LEU A 490 -11.57 18.01 0.15
C LEU A 490 -12.60 17.14 0.90
N ARG A 491 -12.48 15.81 0.85
CA ARG A 491 -13.39 14.90 1.58
C ARG A 491 -13.15 14.85 3.09
N LYS A 492 -11.97 15.23 3.57
CA LYS A 492 -11.62 15.13 5.00
C LYS A 492 -12.21 16.27 5.85
N GLU A 493 -12.37 17.47 5.29
CA GLU A 493 -12.98 18.62 6.00
C GLU A 493 -14.51 18.58 5.94
N GLY A 494 -15.10 18.24 4.79
CA GLY A 494 -16.56 18.20 4.63
C GLY A 494 -17.29 17.21 5.55
N LEU A 495 -16.60 16.16 6.03
CA LEU A 495 -17.13 15.23 7.04
C LEU A 495 -16.95 15.73 8.47
N SER A 496 -15.90 16.51 8.76
CA SER A 496 -15.71 17.12 10.09
C SER A 496 -16.72 18.25 10.36
N LEU A 497 -17.15 18.95 9.31
CA LEU A 497 -18.12 20.06 9.39
C LEU A 497 -19.59 19.62 9.51
N MET A 498 -19.89 18.31 9.49
CA MET A 498 -21.24 17.77 9.71
C MET A 498 -21.31 16.77 10.88
N ALA A 499 -20.31 16.79 11.76
CA ALA A 499 -20.27 16.04 13.00
C ALA A 499 -20.13 16.94 14.25
N GLY A 500 -20.38 18.25 14.10
CA GLY A 500 -20.46 19.24 15.19
C GLY A 500 -21.89 19.74 15.38
#